data_AF-A0A933ZL11-F1
#
_entry.id   AF-A0A933ZL11-F1
#
_cell.length_a   1.000
_cell.length_b   1.000
_cell.length_c   1.000
_cell.angle_alpha   90.00
_cell.angle_beta   90.00
_cell.angle_gamma   90.00
#
_symmetry.space_group_name_H-M   'P 1'
#
loop_
_entity.id
_entity.type
_entity.pdbx_description
1 polymer ?
#
loop_
_entity_poly.entity_id
_entity_poly.type
_entity_poly.pdbx_seq_one_letter_code
_entity_poly.pdbx_strand_id
1 'polypeptide(L)'
;MPHVVRERGAYDREQPGGRWELLDAQGQVLATRELGEPLHDEEFGETESIAEELRPAAEWAALAQARLKSGKVVEAVLAQSRAAGRGGEVDLLLAMLSRVALPRTAAQAAQVAADATSSGPNQEASPVAMANALVLGGDPAELMRALAVAFDNMNGSLVALDLIHAAMLVAPKRTDLTFHHALVLASLGLDGLALEDTKLLAQSGDPERASLLERYFKVLFPRSFDFWPAAERLEVPEEGPEIQQPLQSVRKVVQKYATRLTLLRQALQQRFAPDAQPVWIPPAVDALLPSGPVKLEARQFEDEEGDEITVDERLELHHAPVPWLIRQARADWSALTWLLWAAGANGLTLPARLAPPKEFAGGANAVLAKLDRCSSDESE
;
A
#
# COMPACT_ATOMS: atom_id res chain seq x y z
N MET A 1 -43.90 -0.34 -20.95
CA MET A 1 -42.73 -1.17 -21.33
C MET A 1 -42.57 -2.26 -20.28
N PRO A 2 -42.25 -3.51 -20.66
CA PRO A 2 -41.93 -4.54 -19.69
C PRO A 2 -40.70 -4.10 -18.89
N HIS A 3 -40.79 -4.20 -17.56
CA HIS A 3 -39.71 -3.85 -16.63
C HIS A 3 -39.46 -5.06 -15.72
N VAL A 4 -38.22 -5.25 -15.31
CA VAL A 4 -37.84 -6.33 -14.39
C VAL A 4 -38.42 -6.02 -13.01
N VAL A 5 -39.19 -6.97 -12.46
CA VAL A 5 -39.79 -6.88 -11.12
C VAL A 5 -39.23 -7.95 -10.19
N ARG A 6 -38.78 -9.07 -10.73
CA ARG A 6 -38.24 -10.20 -9.96
C ARG A 6 -37.05 -10.83 -10.66
N GLU A 7 -36.15 -11.39 -9.86
CA GLU A 7 -34.99 -12.16 -10.32
C GLU A 7 -35.04 -13.57 -9.75
N ARG A 8 -34.57 -14.53 -10.53
CA ARG A 8 -34.44 -15.93 -10.13
C ARG A 8 -33.05 -16.42 -10.53
N GLY A 9 -32.29 -16.88 -9.55
CA GLY A 9 -30.96 -17.44 -9.74
C GLY A 9 -30.59 -18.37 -8.60
N ALA A 10 -29.38 -18.91 -8.65
CA ALA A 10 -28.82 -19.77 -7.61
C ALA A 10 -27.62 -19.08 -6.94
N TYR A 11 -27.40 -19.47 -5.68
CA TYR A 11 -26.20 -19.15 -4.94
C TYR A 11 -25.43 -20.44 -4.70
N ASP A 12 -24.11 -20.38 -4.87
CA ASP A 12 -23.17 -21.41 -4.43
C ASP A 12 -22.29 -20.80 -3.34
N ARG A 13 -22.25 -21.42 -2.16
CA ARG A 13 -21.57 -20.90 -0.96
C ARG A 13 -21.78 -19.39 -0.74
N GLU A 14 -23.04 -18.95 -0.76
CA GLU A 14 -23.44 -17.54 -0.60
C GLU A 14 -23.00 -16.59 -1.72
N GLN A 15 -22.34 -17.09 -2.77
CA GLN A 15 -21.95 -16.31 -3.94
C GLN A 15 -22.91 -16.56 -5.12
N PRO A 16 -23.30 -15.50 -5.84
CA PRO A 16 -24.24 -15.61 -6.95
C PRO A 16 -23.58 -16.27 -8.16
N GLY A 17 -24.19 -17.33 -8.70
CA GLY A 17 -23.62 -18.08 -9.81
C GLY A 17 -24.67 -18.65 -10.77
N GLY A 18 -24.17 -19.24 -11.85
CA GLY A 18 -24.96 -19.95 -12.85
C GLY A 18 -25.93 -19.06 -13.63
N ARG A 19 -27.08 -19.63 -13.98
CA ARG A 19 -28.08 -19.00 -14.82
C ARG A 19 -29.06 -18.16 -14.00
N TRP A 20 -29.22 -16.90 -14.40
CA TRP A 20 -30.14 -15.94 -13.81
C TRP A 20 -31.21 -15.52 -14.80
N GLU A 21 -32.45 -15.46 -14.33
CA GLU A 21 -33.62 -15.06 -15.11
C GLU A 21 -34.23 -13.80 -14.52
N LEU A 22 -34.51 -12.84 -15.40
CA LEU A 22 -35.13 -11.56 -15.08
C LEU A 22 -36.58 -11.62 -15.52
N LEU A 23 -37.50 -11.45 -14.58
CA LEU A 23 -38.93 -11.65 -14.80
C LEU A 23 -39.70 -10.33 -14.68
N ASP A 24 -40.76 -10.19 -15.47
CA ASP A 24 -41.74 -9.11 -15.31
C ASP A 24 -42.75 -9.40 -14.18
N ALA A 25 -43.71 -8.48 -14.00
CA ALA A 25 -44.77 -8.61 -13.00
C ALA A 25 -45.69 -9.84 -13.20
N GLN A 26 -45.73 -10.39 -14.41
CA GLN A 26 -46.53 -11.56 -14.78
C GLN A 26 -45.73 -12.87 -14.63
N GLY A 27 -44.44 -12.79 -14.29
CA GLY A 27 -43.55 -13.94 -14.20
C GLY A 27 -43.03 -14.42 -15.56
N GLN A 28 -43.17 -13.62 -16.62
CA GLN A 28 -42.57 -13.92 -17.92
C GLN A 28 -41.08 -13.57 -17.90
N VAL A 29 -40.25 -14.45 -18.45
CA VAL A 29 -38.80 -14.22 -18.57
C VAL A 29 -38.55 -13.15 -19.63
N LEU A 30 -38.04 -11.99 -19.20
CA LEU A 30 -37.63 -10.88 -20.07
C LEU A 30 -36.22 -11.09 -20.62
N ALA A 31 -35.32 -11.63 -19.79
CA ALA A 31 -33.96 -11.91 -20.18
C ALA A 31 -33.32 -12.99 -19.30
N THR A 32 -32.28 -13.63 -19.83
CA THR A 32 -31.40 -14.53 -19.10
C THR A 32 -29.98 -13.98 -19.11
N ARG A 33 -29.26 -14.18 -18.01
CA ARG A 33 -27.83 -13.91 -17.86
C ARG A 33 -27.14 -15.16 -17.33
N GLU A 34 -25.98 -15.48 -17.88
CA GLU A 34 -25.12 -16.55 -17.40
C GLU A 34 -24.00 -15.89 -16.59
N LEU A 35 -24.08 -15.95 -15.26
CA LEU A 35 -23.09 -15.37 -14.35
C LEU A 35 -21.85 -16.28 -14.19
N GLY A 36 -21.91 -17.51 -14.70
CA GLY A 36 -20.80 -18.45 -14.66
C GLY A 36 -20.57 -19.07 -13.28
N GLU A 37 -19.41 -19.68 -13.10
CA GLU A 37 -18.96 -20.15 -11.79
C GLU A 37 -18.60 -18.94 -10.91
N PRO A 38 -19.17 -18.82 -9.70
CA PRO A 38 -18.80 -17.76 -8.78
C PRO A 38 -17.36 -17.96 -8.30
N LEU A 39 -16.71 -16.86 -7.95
CA LEU A 39 -15.38 -16.89 -7.37
C LEU A 39 -15.49 -17.12 -5.85
N HIS A 40 -14.58 -17.90 -5.28
CA HIS A 40 -14.52 -18.20 -3.84
C HIS A 40 -13.17 -17.81 -3.24
N ASP A 41 -13.13 -17.54 -1.94
CA ASP A 41 -11.90 -17.10 -1.23
C ASP A 41 -10.71 -18.06 -1.42
N GLU A 42 -10.98 -19.38 -1.40
CA GLU A 42 -9.99 -20.45 -1.59
C GLU A 42 -9.30 -20.35 -2.96
N GLU A 43 -10.04 -19.94 -4.00
CA GLU A 43 -9.57 -19.90 -5.39
C GLU A 43 -9.10 -18.50 -5.79
N PHE A 44 -9.52 -17.47 -5.05
CA PHE A 44 -9.26 -16.08 -5.38
C PHE A 44 -7.76 -15.80 -5.43
N GLY A 45 -7.01 -16.19 -4.40
CA GLY A 45 -5.57 -15.99 -4.35
C GLY A 45 -4.78 -16.69 -5.47
N GLU A 46 -5.39 -17.66 -6.15
CA GLU A 46 -4.74 -18.47 -7.19
C GLU A 46 -5.16 -18.07 -8.62
N THR A 47 -6.12 -17.15 -8.80
CA THR A 47 -6.52 -16.76 -10.15
C THR A 47 -5.44 -15.96 -10.85
N GLU A 48 -5.11 -16.39 -12.06
CA GLU A 48 -4.20 -15.67 -12.95
C GLU A 48 -4.70 -14.25 -13.26
N SER A 49 -6.01 -13.99 -13.15
CA SER A 49 -6.60 -12.68 -13.44
C SER A 49 -6.17 -11.58 -12.47
N ILE A 50 -5.61 -11.97 -11.31
CA ILE A 50 -5.07 -11.06 -10.29
C ILE A 50 -3.57 -11.29 -10.04
N ALA A 51 -2.87 -11.99 -10.94
CA ALA A 51 -1.44 -12.22 -10.79
C ALA A 51 -0.67 -10.89 -10.76
N GLU A 52 0.23 -10.72 -9.78
CA GLU A 52 1.05 -9.52 -9.56
C GLU A 52 2.22 -9.46 -10.56
N GLU A 53 1.88 -9.36 -11.85
CA GLU A 53 2.80 -9.38 -12.97
C GLU A 53 2.54 -8.22 -13.93
N LEU A 54 3.62 -7.71 -14.54
CA LEU A 54 3.54 -6.77 -15.65
C LEU A 54 3.27 -7.54 -16.94
N ARG A 55 2.04 -7.43 -17.47
CA ARG A 55 1.66 -7.99 -18.78
C ARG A 55 1.08 -6.90 -19.69
N PRO A 56 1.31 -6.97 -21.02
CA PRO A 56 0.64 -6.10 -21.99
C PRO A 56 -0.89 -6.23 -21.92
N ALA A 57 -1.60 -5.14 -22.24
CA ALA A 57 -3.07 -5.12 -22.25
C ALA A 57 -3.69 -6.22 -23.14
N ALA A 58 -3.06 -6.54 -24.27
CA ALA A 58 -3.52 -7.59 -25.18
C ALA A 58 -3.49 -8.99 -24.56
N GLU A 59 -2.51 -9.29 -23.69
CA GLU A 59 -2.44 -10.57 -22.99
C GLU A 59 -3.55 -10.70 -21.94
N TRP A 60 -3.82 -9.62 -21.19
CA TRP A 60 -4.95 -9.57 -20.28
C TRP A 60 -6.30 -9.74 -21.00
N ALA A 61 -6.47 -9.11 -22.17
CA ALA A 61 -7.66 -9.27 -22.99
C ALA A 61 -7.81 -10.71 -23.52
N ALA A 62 -6.71 -11.35 -23.91
CA ALA A 62 -6.72 -12.75 -24.32
C ALA A 62 -7.10 -13.69 -23.16
N LEU A 63 -6.56 -13.45 -21.96
CA LEU A 63 -6.95 -14.16 -20.74
C LEU A 63 -8.43 -13.98 -20.44
N ALA A 64 -8.95 -12.75 -20.53
CA ALA A 64 -10.38 -12.47 -20.33
C ALA A 64 -11.27 -13.30 -21.27
N GLN A 65 -10.90 -13.38 -22.56
CA GLN A 65 -11.63 -14.21 -23.52
C GLN A 65 -11.55 -15.71 -23.19
N ALA A 66 -10.40 -16.19 -22.72
CA ALA A 66 -10.22 -17.59 -22.32
C ALA A 66 -11.09 -17.95 -21.10
N ARG A 67 -11.06 -17.12 -20.04
CA ARG A 67 -11.87 -17.30 -18.83
C ARG A 67 -13.36 -17.26 -19.13
N LEU A 68 -13.77 -16.35 -20.00
CA LEU A 68 -15.16 -16.27 -20.44
C LEU A 68 -15.61 -17.53 -21.18
N LYS A 69 -14.78 -18.06 -22.10
CA LYS A 69 -15.08 -19.30 -22.84
C LYS A 69 -15.20 -20.51 -21.92
N SER A 70 -14.48 -20.53 -20.80
CA SER A 70 -14.55 -21.58 -19.79
C SER A 70 -15.64 -21.36 -18.73
N GLY A 71 -16.51 -20.35 -18.88
CA GLY A 71 -17.57 -20.08 -17.90
C GLY A 71 -17.12 -19.37 -16.62
N LYS A 72 -15.85 -18.96 -16.53
CA LYS A 72 -15.27 -18.20 -15.40
C LYS A 72 -15.50 -16.70 -15.64
N VAL A 73 -16.74 -16.26 -15.55
CA VAL A 73 -17.18 -14.93 -16.00
C VAL A 73 -16.58 -13.82 -15.12
N VAL A 74 -16.53 -14.01 -13.80
CA VAL A 74 -15.98 -13.00 -12.87
C VAL A 74 -14.49 -12.80 -13.13
N GLU A 75 -13.72 -13.88 -13.25
CA GLU A 75 -12.31 -13.83 -13.65
C GLU A 75 -12.12 -13.13 -15.00
N ALA A 76 -13.02 -13.38 -15.96
CA ALA A 76 -12.98 -12.69 -17.25
C ALA A 76 -13.16 -11.18 -17.13
N VAL A 77 -14.09 -10.72 -16.28
CA VAL A 77 -14.31 -9.30 -16.01
C VAL A 77 -13.09 -8.68 -15.33
N LEU A 78 -12.46 -9.35 -14.37
CA LEU A 78 -11.23 -8.88 -13.72
C LEU A 78 -10.09 -8.74 -14.74
N ALA A 79 -9.83 -9.77 -15.55
CA ALA A 79 -8.81 -9.72 -16.59
C ALA A 79 -9.09 -8.64 -17.65
N GLN A 80 -10.36 -8.42 -18.03
CA GLN A 80 -10.72 -7.35 -18.97
C GLN A 80 -10.57 -5.96 -18.34
N SER A 81 -10.80 -5.84 -17.04
CA SER A 81 -10.55 -4.60 -16.27
C SER A 81 -9.05 -4.30 -16.24
N ARG A 82 -8.21 -5.32 -16.00
CA ARG A 82 -6.75 -5.23 -16.10
C ARG A 82 -6.30 -4.75 -17.48
N ALA A 83 -6.87 -5.34 -18.55
CA ALA A 83 -6.60 -4.93 -19.92
C ALA A 83 -6.98 -3.46 -20.19
N ALA A 84 -8.16 -3.04 -19.71
CA ALA A 84 -8.64 -1.67 -19.90
C ALA A 84 -7.75 -0.65 -19.18
N GLY A 85 -7.44 -0.90 -17.90
CA GLY A 85 -6.56 -0.04 -17.12
C GLY A 85 -5.17 0.09 -17.75
N ARG A 86 -4.57 -1.04 -18.14
CA ARG A 86 -3.24 -1.08 -18.77
C ARG A 86 -3.21 -0.42 -20.15
N GLY A 87 -4.27 -0.60 -20.93
CA GLY A 87 -4.35 -0.14 -22.32
C GLY A 87 -4.92 1.27 -22.51
N GLY A 88 -5.59 1.83 -21.50
CA GLY A 88 -6.30 3.10 -21.62
C GLY A 88 -7.58 3.03 -22.44
N GLU A 89 -8.10 1.83 -22.73
CA GLU A 89 -9.26 1.61 -23.61
C GLU A 89 -10.40 0.92 -22.83
N VAL A 90 -11.59 1.53 -22.81
CA VAL A 90 -12.71 1.08 -21.95
C VAL A 90 -13.81 0.33 -22.70
N ASP A 91 -13.88 0.47 -24.03
CA ASP A 91 -15.03 0.03 -24.83
C ASP A 91 -15.30 -1.48 -24.69
N LEU A 92 -14.24 -2.31 -24.72
CA LEU A 92 -14.36 -3.75 -24.55
C LEU A 92 -14.81 -4.15 -23.14
N LEU A 93 -14.40 -3.41 -22.12
CA LEU A 93 -14.83 -3.62 -20.74
C LEU A 93 -16.32 -3.29 -20.59
N LEU A 94 -16.77 -2.13 -21.09
CA LEU A 94 -18.18 -1.75 -21.05
C LEU A 94 -19.07 -2.72 -21.83
N ALA A 95 -18.63 -3.16 -23.01
CA ALA A 95 -19.34 -4.16 -23.81
C ALA A 95 -19.43 -5.51 -23.08
N MET A 96 -18.36 -5.93 -22.38
CA MET A 96 -18.38 -7.14 -21.56
C MET A 96 -19.36 -7.02 -20.40
N LEU A 97 -19.26 -5.96 -19.59
CA LEU A 97 -20.13 -5.70 -18.44
C LEU A 97 -21.60 -5.64 -18.87
N SER A 98 -21.92 -4.92 -19.95
CA SER A 98 -23.30 -4.84 -20.47
C SER A 98 -23.88 -6.19 -20.88
N ARG A 99 -23.01 -7.14 -21.27
CA ARG A 99 -23.43 -8.47 -21.70
C ARG A 99 -23.60 -9.43 -20.52
N VAL A 100 -22.67 -9.42 -19.57
CA VAL A 100 -22.60 -10.44 -18.51
C VAL A 100 -23.28 -10.01 -17.21
N ALA A 101 -23.28 -8.71 -16.90
CA ALA A 101 -23.85 -8.23 -15.65
C ALA A 101 -25.38 -8.20 -15.68
N LEU A 102 -26.00 -8.35 -14.50
CA LEU A 102 -27.42 -8.10 -14.33
C LEU A 102 -27.71 -6.61 -14.56
N PRO A 103 -28.74 -6.24 -15.36
CA PRO A 103 -29.07 -4.85 -15.60
C PRO A 103 -29.65 -4.21 -14.32
N ARG A 104 -29.04 -3.10 -13.89
CA ARG A 104 -29.46 -2.33 -12.71
C ARG A 104 -29.72 -0.87 -13.08
N THR A 105 -30.62 -0.22 -12.35
CA THR A 105 -30.63 1.25 -12.30
C THR A 105 -29.40 1.74 -11.54
N ALA A 106 -29.02 3.01 -11.72
CA ALA A 106 -27.87 3.58 -11.01
C ALA A 106 -27.98 3.45 -9.48
N ALA A 107 -29.17 3.64 -8.91
CA ALA A 107 -29.41 3.50 -7.47
C ALA A 107 -29.24 2.06 -6.99
N GLN A 108 -29.72 1.07 -7.77
CA GLN A 108 -29.54 -0.34 -7.44
C GLN A 108 -28.09 -0.79 -7.60
N ALA A 109 -27.38 -0.32 -8.64
CA ALA A 109 -25.97 -0.60 -8.83
C ALA A 109 -25.13 -0.05 -7.67
N ALA A 110 -25.44 1.16 -7.22
CA ALA A 110 -24.80 1.76 -6.05
C ALA A 110 -25.09 0.96 -4.77
N GLN A 111 -26.32 0.48 -4.57
CA GLN A 111 -26.65 -0.36 -3.41
C GLN A 111 -25.89 -1.69 -3.44
N VAL A 112 -25.83 -2.38 -4.58
CA VAL A 112 -25.07 -3.63 -4.71
C VAL A 112 -23.58 -3.42 -4.42
N ALA A 113 -23.01 -2.31 -4.89
CA ALA A 113 -21.63 -1.94 -4.55
C ALA A 113 -21.46 -1.62 -3.06
N ALA A 114 -22.38 -0.87 -2.46
CA ALA A 114 -22.36 -0.56 -1.03
C ALA A 114 -22.44 -1.83 -0.17
N ASP A 115 -23.31 -2.78 -0.51
CA ASP A 115 -23.45 -4.04 0.20
C ASP A 115 -22.15 -4.87 0.13
N ALA A 116 -21.56 -4.97 -1.07
CA ALA A 116 -20.33 -5.73 -1.30
C ALA A 116 -19.06 -5.09 -0.69
N THR A 117 -19.05 -3.77 -0.53
CA THR A 117 -17.93 -3.02 0.07
C THR A 117 -18.12 -2.78 1.56
N SER A 118 -19.30 -3.07 2.10
CA SER A 118 -19.58 -2.92 3.53
C SER A 118 -18.73 -3.89 4.35
N SER A 119 -18.11 -3.36 5.39
CA SER A 119 -17.40 -4.14 6.42
C SER A 119 -18.29 -4.21 7.65
N GLY A 120 -18.51 -5.41 8.19
CA GLY A 120 -19.11 -5.56 9.51
C GLY A 120 -18.17 -5.06 10.60
N PRO A 121 -18.63 -4.87 11.86
CA PRO A 121 -17.80 -4.37 12.95
C PRO A 121 -16.49 -5.16 13.18
N ASN A 122 -16.46 -6.43 12.76
CA ASN A 122 -15.34 -7.36 12.93
C ASN A 122 -14.97 -8.09 11.63
N GLN A 123 -15.35 -7.57 10.45
CA GLN A 123 -15.11 -8.25 9.19
C GLN A 123 -14.68 -7.26 8.11
N GLU A 124 -13.47 -7.44 7.59
CA GLU A 124 -12.99 -6.70 6.43
C GLU A 124 -13.84 -7.05 5.20
N ALA A 125 -14.09 -6.06 4.34
CA ALA A 125 -14.82 -6.28 3.11
C ALA A 125 -14.07 -7.29 2.22
N SER A 126 -14.77 -8.36 1.80
CA SER A 126 -14.17 -9.43 1.00
C SER A 126 -13.93 -8.99 -0.45
N PRO A 127 -12.69 -9.06 -0.97
CA PRO A 127 -12.41 -8.81 -2.38
C PRO A 127 -13.19 -9.74 -3.32
N VAL A 128 -13.47 -10.97 -2.87
CA VAL A 128 -14.29 -11.92 -3.63
C VAL A 128 -15.72 -11.45 -3.76
N ALA A 129 -16.32 -10.96 -2.68
CA ALA A 129 -17.67 -10.39 -2.71
C ALA A 129 -17.74 -9.19 -3.67
N MET A 130 -16.73 -8.30 -3.66
CA MET A 130 -16.64 -7.18 -4.60
C MET A 130 -16.51 -7.64 -6.06
N ALA A 131 -15.69 -8.67 -6.33
CA ALA A 131 -15.51 -9.22 -7.67
C ALA A 131 -16.81 -9.86 -8.20
N ASN A 132 -17.49 -10.67 -7.39
CA ASN A 132 -18.77 -11.28 -7.76
C ASN A 132 -19.88 -10.21 -7.93
N ALA A 133 -19.82 -9.10 -7.18
CA ALA A 133 -20.76 -8.00 -7.31
C ALA A 133 -20.70 -7.29 -8.68
N LEU A 134 -19.59 -7.37 -9.41
CA LEU A 134 -19.48 -6.82 -10.77
C LEU A 134 -20.49 -7.47 -11.73
N VAL A 135 -20.68 -8.80 -11.64
CA VAL A 135 -21.63 -9.53 -12.49
C VAL A 135 -23.07 -9.46 -11.96
N LEU A 136 -23.26 -9.13 -10.67
CA LEU A 136 -24.58 -8.76 -10.13
C LEU A 136 -25.07 -7.37 -10.57
N GLY A 137 -24.24 -6.62 -11.29
CA GLY A 137 -24.56 -5.29 -11.79
C GLY A 137 -24.32 -4.19 -10.77
N GLY A 138 -23.43 -4.40 -9.79
CA GLY A 138 -22.96 -3.33 -8.93
C GLY A 138 -22.23 -2.24 -9.70
N ASP A 139 -22.11 -1.05 -9.10
CA ASP A 139 -21.41 0.08 -9.71
C ASP A 139 -19.95 -0.29 -10.03
N PRO A 140 -19.59 -0.38 -11.32
CA PRO A 140 -18.30 -0.94 -11.71
C PRO A 140 -17.12 -0.07 -11.27
N ALA A 141 -17.26 1.26 -11.31
CA ALA A 141 -16.17 2.15 -10.89
C ALA A 141 -15.94 2.06 -9.37
N GLU A 142 -17.01 1.96 -8.58
CA GLU A 142 -16.90 1.82 -7.14
C GLU A 142 -16.31 0.45 -6.73
N LEU A 143 -16.76 -0.64 -7.35
CA LEU A 143 -16.24 -1.97 -7.08
C LEU A 143 -14.78 -2.13 -7.50
N MET A 144 -14.39 -1.61 -8.66
CA MET A 144 -12.98 -1.63 -9.10
C MET A 144 -12.09 -0.76 -8.21
N ARG A 145 -12.58 0.40 -7.74
CA ARG A 145 -11.89 1.23 -6.74
C ARG A 145 -11.70 0.47 -5.43
N ALA A 146 -12.74 -0.18 -4.91
CA ALA A 146 -12.67 -0.94 -3.67
C ALA A 146 -11.73 -2.14 -3.77
N LEU A 147 -11.79 -2.88 -4.88
CA LEU A 147 -10.83 -3.94 -5.20
C LEU A 147 -9.40 -3.41 -5.26
N ALA A 148 -9.17 -2.25 -5.90
CA ALA A 148 -7.85 -1.65 -5.97
C ALA A 148 -7.29 -1.35 -4.57
N VAL A 149 -8.10 -0.80 -3.67
CA VAL A 149 -7.70 -0.55 -2.28
C VAL A 149 -7.37 -1.85 -1.56
N ALA A 150 -8.20 -2.88 -1.70
CA ALA A 150 -7.95 -4.17 -1.08
C ALA A 150 -6.64 -4.80 -1.59
N PHE A 151 -6.40 -4.76 -2.90
CA PHE A 151 -5.17 -5.27 -3.49
C PHE A 151 -3.93 -4.49 -3.06
N ASP A 152 -4.00 -3.16 -2.96
CA ASP A 152 -2.86 -2.37 -2.50
C ASP A 152 -2.49 -2.73 -1.04
N ASN A 153 -3.48 -2.94 -0.18
CA ASN A 153 -3.27 -3.39 1.20
C ASN A 153 -2.65 -4.81 1.28
N MET A 154 -2.91 -5.66 0.28
CA MET A 154 -2.35 -7.01 0.17
C MET A 154 -1.01 -7.07 -0.60
N ASN A 155 -0.36 -5.92 -0.83
CA ASN A 155 0.87 -5.78 -1.63
C ASN A 155 0.73 -6.15 -3.12
N GLY A 156 -0.49 -6.12 -3.67
CA GLY A 156 -0.82 -6.32 -5.08
C GLY A 156 -0.94 -4.99 -5.84
N SER A 157 0.04 -4.09 -5.69
CA SER A 157 -0.07 -2.71 -6.18
C SER A 157 -0.14 -2.60 -7.71
N LEU A 158 0.39 -3.57 -8.48
CA LEU A 158 0.20 -3.60 -9.94
C LEU A 158 -1.24 -3.94 -10.31
N VAL A 159 -1.87 -4.88 -9.59
CA VAL A 159 -3.31 -5.18 -9.72
C VAL A 159 -4.14 -3.96 -9.36
N ALA A 160 -3.82 -3.34 -8.23
CA ALA A 160 -4.49 -2.13 -7.79
C ALA A 160 -4.42 -1.01 -8.84
N LEU A 161 -3.25 -0.80 -9.46
CA LEU A 161 -3.06 0.25 -10.46
C LEU A 161 -3.96 0.05 -11.69
N ASP A 162 -3.98 -1.17 -12.24
CA ASP A 162 -4.80 -1.43 -13.41
C ASP A 162 -6.30 -1.32 -13.09
N LEU A 163 -6.73 -1.77 -11.91
CA LEU A 163 -8.13 -1.68 -11.50
C LEU A 163 -8.57 -0.24 -11.24
N ILE A 164 -7.74 0.59 -10.59
CA ILE A 164 -8.10 2.00 -10.37
C ILE A 164 -8.10 2.79 -11.68
N HIS A 165 -7.21 2.48 -12.64
CA HIS A 165 -7.28 3.03 -13.99
C HIS A 165 -8.56 2.62 -14.71
N ALA A 166 -8.95 1.34 -14.64
CA ALA A 166 -10.21 0.88 -15.21
C ALA A 166 -11.42 1.59 -14.59
N ALA A 167 -11.43 1.80 -13.27
CA ALA A 167 -12.48 2.56 -12.58
C ALA A 167 -12.59 3.99 -13.11
N MET A 168 -11.44 4.67 -13.27
CA MET A 168 -11.37 6.04 -13.80
C MET A 168 -11.83 6.11 -15.26
N LEU A 169 -11.53 5.11 -16.08
CA LEU A 169 -11.99 5.03 -17.46
C LEU A 169 -13.51 4.80 -17.56
N VAL A 170 -14.07 3.97 -16.66
CA VAL A 170 -15.51 3.70 -16.61
C VAL A 170 -16.30 4.91 -16.09
N ALA A 171 -15.73 5.69 -15.18
CA ALA A 171 -16.37 6.87 -14.60
C ALA A 171 -15.44 8.11 -14.62
N PRO A 172 -15.12 8.68 -15.80
CA PRO A 172 -14.10 9.73 -15.94
C PRO A 172 -14.44 11.07 -15.28
N LYS A 173 -15.68 11.22 -14.80
CA LYS A 173 -16.14 12.41 -14.08
C LYS A 173 -16.04 12.27 -12.55
N ARG A 174 -15.68 11.09 -12.03
CA ARG A 174 -15.52 10.82 -10.60
C ARG A 174 -14.11 11.18 -10.15
N THR A 175 -13.94 12.40 -9.67
CA THR A 175 -12.66 12.95 -9.23
C THR A 175 -12.21 12.37 -7.88
N ASP A 176 -13.12 11.77 -7.12
CA ASP A 176 -12.81 11.08 -5.86
C ASP A 176 -11.95 9.81 -6.04
N LEU A 177 -11.91 9.25 -7.26
CA LEU A 177 -11.03 8.12 -7.60
C LEU A 177 -9.54 8.50 -7.57
N THR A 178 -9.22 9.76 -7.85
CA THR A 178 -7.84 10.28 -7.88
C THR A 178 -7.13 10.12 -6.55
N PHE A 179 -7.85 10.18 -5.42
CA PHE A 179 -7.26 9.97 -4.10
C PHE A 179 -6.64 8.58 -3.95
N HIS A 180 -7.36 7.54 -4.35
CA HIS A 180 -6.89 6.16 -4.25
C HIS A 180 -5.82 5.87 -5.31
N HIS A 181 -5.94 6.46 -6.51
CA HIS A 181 -4.91 6.36 -7.53
C HIS A 181 -3.56 6.91 -7.04
N ALA A 182 -3.55 8.06 -6.36
CA ALA A 182 -2.34 8.63 -5.77
C ALA A 182 -1.68 7.70 -4.73
N LEU A 183 -2.49 7.04 -3.89
CA LEU A 183 -1.99 6.09 -2.89
C LEU A 183 -1.35 4.86 -3.54
N VAL A 184 -2.00 4.27 -4.56
CA VAL A 184 -1.46 3.13 -5.31
C VAL A 184 -0.16 3.50 -6.01
N LEU A 185 -0.09 4.69 -6.64
CA LEU A 185 1.15 5.21 -7.23
C LEU A 185 2.27 5.34 -6.18
N ALA A 186 1.94 5.82 -4.98
CA ALA A 186 2.91 5.89 -3.89
C ALA A 186 3.36 4.50 -3.41
N SER A 187 2.46 3.51 -3.37
CA SER A 187 2.80 2.11 -3.06
C SER A 187 3.77 1.48 -4.06
N LEU A 188 3.74 1.95 -5.31
CA LEU A 188 4.69 1.61 -6.38
C LEU A 188 5.95 2.49 -6.39
N GLY A 189 6.06 3.49 -5.51
CA GLY A 189 7.16 4.45 -5.49
C GLY A 189 7.18 5.43 -6.67
N LEU A 190 6.04 5.65 -7.32
CA LEU A 190 5.87 6.62 -8.42
C LEU A 190 5.49 8.00 -7.84
N ASP A 191 6.36 8.56 -7.00
CA ASP A 191 6.09 9.77 -6.21
C ASP A 191 5.74 11.00 -7.06
N GLY A 192 6.41 11.17 -8.21
CA GLY A 192 6.11 12.26 -9.14
C GLY A 192 4.65 12.25 -9.63
N LEU A 193 4.16 11.08 -10.03
CA LEU A 193 2.79 10.89 -10.50
C LEU A 193 1.78 11.03 -9.34
N ALA A 194 2.11 10.49 -8.16
CA ALA A 194 1.26 10.63 -6.97
C ALA A 194 1.09 12.11 -6.55
N LEU A 195 2.14 12.92 -6.71
CA LEU A 195 2.09 14.37 -6.48
C LEU A 195 1.29 15.12 -7.55
N GLU A 196 1.27 14.63 -8.80
CA GLU A 196 0.41 15.19 -9.85
C GLU A 196 -1.06 14.96 -9.54
N ASP A 197 -1.43 13.75 -9.12
CA ASP A 197 -2.79 13.44 -8.67
C ASP A 197 -3.21 14.29 -7.47
N THR A 198 -2.29 14.51 -6.53
CA THR A 198 -2.55 15.39 -5.38
C THR A 198 -2.92 16.82 -5.83
N LYS A 199 -2.24 17.35 -6.86
CA LYS A 199 -2.56 18.66 -7.44
C LYS A 199 -3.90 18.65 -8.15
N LEU A 200 -4.20 17.59 -8.91
CA LEU A 200 -5.49 17.44 -9.58
C LEU A 200 -6.64 17.41 -8.57
N LEU A 201 -6.49 16.68 -7.46
CA LEU A 201 -7.49 16.57 -6.40
C LEU A 201 -7.80 17.94 -5.76
N ALA A 202 -6.74 18.74 -5.52
CA ALA A 202 -6.90 20.11 -5.02
C ALA A 202 -7.67 21.01 -6.01
N GLN A 203 -7.44 20.84 -7.31
CA GLN A 203 -8.12 21.60 -8.36
C GLN A 203 -9.57 21.13 -8.59
N SER A 204 -9.87 19.86 -8.34
CA SER A 204 -11.21 19.28 -8.52
C SER A 204 -12.18 19.53 -7.37
N GLY A 205 -11.76 20.26 -6.33
CA GLY A 205 -12.65 20.66 -5.22
C GLY A 205 -12.56 19.81 -3.97
N ASP A 206 -11.51 18.98 -3.80
CA ASP A 206 -11.24 18.24 -2.55
C ASP A 206 -9.86 18.63 -1.96
N PRO A 207 -9.70 19.89 -1.49
CA PRO A 207 -8.44 20.39 -0.98
C PRO A 207 -8.02 19.72 0.34
N GLU A 208 -8.95 19.19 1.12
CA GLU A 208 -8.65 18.53 2.40
C GLU A 208 -7.92 17.21 2.18
N ARG A 209 -8.43 16.35 1.29
CA ARG A 209 -7.75 15.10 0.93
C ARG A 209 -6.45 15.35 0.19
N ALA A 210 -6.38 16.38 -0.66
CA ALA A 210 -5.14 16.77 -1.30
C ALA A 210 -4.08 17.19 -0.26
N SER A 211 -4.48 17.99 0.74
CA SER A 211 -3.58 18.41 1.83
C SER A 211 -3.12 17.22 2.70
N LEU A 212 -3.98 16.22 2.90
CA LEU A 212 -3.61 14.97 3.56
C LEU A 212 -2.54 14.22 2.76
N LEU A 213 -2.75 14.01 1.45
CA LEU A 213 -1.79 13.34 0.57
C LEU A 213 -0.46 14.10 0.49
N GLU A 214 -0.49 15.42 0.40
CA GLU A 214 0.73 16.24 0.37
C GLU A 214 1.57 16.04 1.64
N ARG A 215 0.94 16.07 2.82
CA ARG A 215 1.63 15.79 4.09
C ARG A 215 2.16 14.36 4.13
N TYR A 216 1.34 13.39 3.72
CA TYR A 216 1.71 11.98 3.71
C TYR A 216 2.92 11.73 2.79
N PHE A 217 2.88 12.19 1.55
CA PHE A 217 3.96 12.01 0.58
C PHE A 217 5.22 12.80 0.92
N LYS A 218 5.10 13.98 1.56
CA LYS A 218 6.26 14.70 2.08
C LYS A 218 7.01 13.90 3.17
N VAL A 219 6.28 13.15 3.99
CA VAL A 219 6.87 12.24 4.98
C VAL A 219 7.33 10.94 4.33
N LEU A 220 6.62 10.44 3.33
CA LEU A 220 6.98 9.18 2.69
C LEU A 220 8.21 9.30 1.78
N PHE A 221 8.30 10.36 0.98
CA PHE A 221 9.34 10.59 -0.02
C PHE A 221 10.20 11.81 0.36
N PRO A 222 11.19 11.66 1.26
CA PRO A 222 12.05 12.77 1.65
C PRO A 222 12.88 13.26 0.46
N ARG A 223 13.10 14.57 0.36
CA ARG A 223 13.95 15.16 -0.68
C ARG A 223 15.44 14.82 -0.49
N SER A 224 15.84 14.50 0.73
CA SER A 224 17.21 14.20 1.11
C SER A 224 17.24 13.38 2.40
N PHE A 225 18.30 12.58 2.54
CA PHE A 225 18.70 11.94 3.79
C PHE A 225 19.88 12.72 4.35
N ASP A 226 19.58 13.84 5.01
CA ASP A 226 20.62 14.70 5.57
C ASP A 226 21.07 14.22 6.95
N PHE A 227 22.28 14.63 7.35
CA PHE A 227 22.75 14.52 8.73
C PHE A 227 22.15 15.64 9.58
N TRP A 228 20.83 15.60 9.74
CA TRP A 228 20.05 16.66 10.38
C TRP A 228 20.35 16.93 11.87
N PRO A 229 20.87 15.98 12.70
CA PRO A 229 21.17 16.30 14.10
C PRO A 229 22.22 17.41 14.27
N ALA A 230 23.12 17.61 13.30
CA ALA A 230 24.08 18.71 13.32
C ALA A 230 23.45 20.08 13.01
N ALA A 231 22.27 20.12 12.41
CA ALA A 231 21.52 21.34 12.10
C ALA A 231 20.45 21.65 13.16
N GLU A 232 20.07 20.67 13.98
CA GLU A 232 19.08 20.82 15.05
C GLU A 232 19.64 21.71 16.17
N ARG A 233 18.85 22.70 16.59
CA ARG A 233 19.19 23.53 17.75
C ARG A 233 18.55 22.91 18.99
N LEU A 234 19.38 22.35 19.84
CA LEU A 234 18.96 21.75 21.11
C LEU A 234 19.33 22.71 22.24
N GLU A 235 18.46 22.76 23.25
CA GLU A 235 18.77 23.48 24.48
C GLU A 235 19.92 22.78 25.19
N VAL A 236 20.76 23.55 25.91
CA VAL A 236 21.82 22.99 26.73
C VAL A 236 21.29 22.96 28.17
N PRO A 237 20.81 21.81 28.67
CA PRO A 237 20.39 21.70 30.06
C PRO A 237 21.61 21.73 30.97
N GLU A 238 21.40 22.12 32.24
CA GLU A 238 22.44 22.10 33.26
C GLU A 238 22.85 20.66 33.67
N GLU A 239 21.91 19.71 33.57
CA GLU A 239 22.12 18.29 33.85
C GLU A 239 21.53 17.41 32.72
N GLY A 240 22.16 16.25 32.49
CA GLY A 240 21.61 15.21 31.64
C GLY A 240 22.45 13.95 31.66
N PRO A 241 22.03 12.91 30.94
CA PRO A 241 22.68 11.61 30.99
C PRO A 241 24.11 11.69 30.46
N GLU A 242 25.02 10.98 31.11
CA GLU A 242 26.39 10.80 30.62
C GLU A 242 26.47 9.60 29.67
N ILE A 243 27.49 9.58 28.80
CA ILE A 243 27.75 8.39 27.98
C ILE A 243 28.37 7.29 28.84
N GLN A 244 27.58 6.25 29.08
CA GLN A 244 28.01 5.06 29.83
C GLN A 244 28.51 3.91 28.94
N GLN A 245 28.19 3.95 27.64
CA GLN A 245 28.49 2.86 26.72
C GLN A 245 29.93 2.96 26.17
N PRO A 246 30.68 1.84 26.10
CA PRO A 246 32.02 1.86 25.53
C PRO A 246 31.96 2.07 24.02
N LEU A 247 33.02 2.68 23.46
CA LEU A 247 33.10 3.01 22.03
C LEU A 247 32.81 1.83 21.11
N GLN A 248 33.28 0.62 21.48
CA GLN A 248 33.06 -0.57 20.65
C GLN A 248 31.59 -0.99 20.61
N SER A 249 30.83 -0.82 21.70
CA SER A 249 29.39 -1.08 21.71
C SER A 249 28.66 -0.09 20.80
N VAL A 250 29.02 1.19 20.87
CA VAL A 250 28.46 2.23 19.99
C VAL A 250 28.75 1.91 18.52
N ARG A 251 30.00 1.56 18.18
CA ARG A 251 30.38 1.16 16.81
C ARG A 251 29.60 -0.06 16.33
N LYS A 252 29.41 -1.08 17.18
CA LYS A 252 28.62 -2.27 16.83
C LYS A 252 27.18 -1.89 16.45
N VAL A 253 26.55 -1.00 17.21
CA VAL A 253 25.18 -0.53 16.91
C VAL A 253 25.14 0.31 15.63
N VAL A 254 26.08 1.23 15.44
CA VAL A 254 26.24 2.00 14.18
C VAL A 254 26.33 1.06 12.98
N GLN A 255 27.15 0.01 13.06
CA GLN A 255 27.34 -0.96 11.99
C GLN A 255 26.09 -1.80 11.73
N LYS A 256 25.30 -2.13 12.76
CA LYS A 256 24.01 -2.82 12.60
C LYS A 256 23.00 -1.95 11.84
N TYR A 257 22.85 -0.67 12.21
CA TYR A 257 22.00 0.26 11.45
C TYR A 257 22.49 0.45 10.01
N ALA A 258 23.80 0.60 9.80
CA ALA A 258 24.37 0.71 8.46
C ALA A 258 24.10 -0.54 7.61
N THR A 259 24.16 -1.73 8.22
CA THR A 259 23.82 -3.00 7.56
C THR A 259 22.34 -3.03 7.17
N ARG A 260 21.43 -2.70 8.09
CA ARG A 260 19.99 -2.64 7.81
C ARG A 260 19.65 -1.64 6.70
N LEU A 261 20.23 -0.43 6.75
CA LEU A 261 20.07 0.57 5.69
C LEU A 261 20.59 0.10 4.33
N THR A 262 21.70 -0.65 4.31
CA THR A 262 22.21 -1.26 3.07
C THR A 262 21.20 -2.25 2.49
N LEU A 263 20.60 -3.10 3.32
CA LEU A 263 19.57 -4.05 2.90
C LEU A 263 18.29 -3.36 2.41
N LEU A 264 17.81 -2.33 3.13
CA LEU A 264 16.64 -1.53 2.74
C LEU A 264 16.87 -0.80 1.42
N ARG A 265 18.06 -0.19 1.26
CA ARG A 265 18.46 0.47 0.01
C ARG A 265 18.44 -0.52 -1.15
N GLN A 266 19.02 -1.71 -0.98
CA GLN A 266 19.01 -2.76 -2.01
C GLN A 266 17.58 -3.19 -2.37
N ALA A 267 16.72 -3.43 -1.38
CA ALA A 267 15.32 -3.80 -1.60
C ALA A 267 14.54 -2.71 -2.36
N LEU A 268 14.77 -1.42 -2.04
CA LEU A 268 14.19 -0.30 -2.77
C LEU A 268 14.73 -0.21 -4.21
N GLN A 269 16.04 -0.34 -4.41
CA GLN A 269 16.66 -0.26 -5.74
C GLN A 269 16.18 -1.37 -6.68
N GLN A 270 15.89 -2.57 -6.16
CA GLN A 270 15.34 -3.68 -6.95
C GLN A 270 13.94 -3.39 -7.52
N ARG A 271 13.24 -2.37 -7.03
CA ARG A 271 11.91 -1.97 -7.54
C ARG A 271 11.98 -1.12 -8.81
N PHE A 272 13.15 -0.60 -9.15
CA PHE A 272 13.33 0.33 -10.26
C PHE A 272 14.36 -0.17 -11.26
N ALA A 273 14.36 0.44 -12.45
CA ALA A 273 15.42 0.20 -13.43
C ALA A 273 16.79 0.59 -12.83
N PRO A 274 17.90 -0.09 -13.19
CA PRO A 274 19.21 0.16 -12.57
C PRO A 274 19.74 1.59 -12.68
N ASP A 275 19.29 2.34 -13.68
CA ASP A 275 19.63 3.74 -13.93
C ASP A 275 18.70 4.73 -13.20
N ALA A 276 17.54 4.27 -12.72
CA ALA A 276 16.66 5.08 -11.90
C ALA A 276 17.27 5.27 -10.51
N GLN A 277 17.52 6.53 -10.14
CA GLN A 277 17.99 6.90 -8.82
C GLN A 277 17.05 7.93 -8.19
N PRO A 278 15.88 7.49 -7.68
CA PRO A 278 15.00 8.38 -6.93
C PRO A 278 15.77 9.01 -5.75
N VAL A 279 15.66 10.33 -5.63
CA VAL A 279 16.36 11.12 -4.59
C VAL A 279 15.96 10.74 -3.16
N TRP A 280 14.78 10.11 -3.02
CA TRP A 280 14.25 9.63 -1.75
C TRP A 280 14.75 8.22 -1.37
N ILE A 281 15.64 7.58 -2.14
CA ILE A 281 16.33 6.36 -1.70
C ILE A 281 17.49 6.74 -0.76
N PRO A 282 17.63 6.09 0.43
CA PRO A 282 18.70 6.39 1.38
C PRO A 282 20.08 6.24 0.73
N PRO A 283 21.06 7.12 0.98
CA PRO A 283 22.38 7.06 0.37
C PRO A 283 23.15 5.83 0.84
N ALA A 284 24.23 5.51 0.12
CA ALA A 284 25.12 4.43 0.50
C ALA A 284 25.88 4.76 1.80
N VAL A 285 26.07 3.76 2.66
CA VAL A 285 26.65 3.91 4.01
C VAL A 285 27.89 3.04 4.22
N ASP A 286 28.55 2.61 3.13
CA ASP A 286 29.69 1.69 3.15
C ASP A 286 30.87 2.18 4.01
N ALA A 287 31.03 3.51 4.14
CA ALA A 287 32.03 4.13 5.00
C ALA A 287 31.89 3.74 6.48
N LEU A 288 30.70 3.30 6.91
CA LEU A 288 30.44 2.81 8.27
C LEU A 288 30.71 1.29 8.41
N LEU A 289 30.94 0.59 7.30
CA LEU A 289 31.13 -0.86 7.21
C LEU A 289 32.51 -1.20 6.61
N PRO A 290 33.63 -0.82 7.25
CA PRO A 290 34.98 -1.02 6.68
C PRO A 290 35.36 -2.49 6.47
N SER A 291 34.66 -3.42 7.13
CA SER A 291 34.83 -4.87 6.98
C SER A 291 33.61 -5.54 6.32
N GLY A 292 32.72 -4.75 5.72
CA GLY A 292 31.45 -5.20 5.16
C GLY A 292 30.32 -5.30 6.19
N PRO A 293 29.13 -5.79 5.76
CA PRO A 293 27.94 -5.96 6.60
C PRO A 293 28.21 -6.81 7.85
N VAL A 294 27.57 -6.46 8.96
CA VAL A 294 27.65 -7.21 10.22
C VAL A 294 26.42 -8.09 10.42
N LYS A 295 26.55 -9.16 11.20
CA LYS A 295 25.43 -10.05 11.51
C LYS A 295 24.34 -9.30 12.29
N LEU A 296 23.10 -9.41 11.82
CA LEU A 296 21.89 -8.98 12.53
C LEU A 296 21.38 -10.14 13.40
N GLU A 297 21.01 -9.83 14.64
CA GLU A 297 20.65 -10.81 15.66
C GLU A 297 19.15 -10.71 16.00
N ALA A 298 18.54 -11.84 16.36
CA ALA A 298 17.27 -11.88 17.07
C ALA A 298 17.53 -12.55 18.42
N ARG A 299 17.14 -11.89 19.49
CA ARG A 299 17.40 -12.34 20.86
C ARG A 299 16.24 -11.99 21.77
N GLN A 300 16.06 -12.82 22.78
CA GLN A 300 15.04 -12.70 23.80
C GLN A 300 15.76 -12.83 25.15
N PHE A 301 15.44 -11.94 26.08
CA PHE A 301 15.99 -11.94 27.43
C PHE A 301 15.01 -11.30 28.40
N GLU A 302 15.08 -11.67 29.67
CA GLU A 302 14.33 -11.02 30.75
C GLU A 302 15.09 -9.80 31.24
N ASP A 303 14.39 -8.70 31.50
CA ASP A 303 14.97 -7.52 32.15
C ASP A 303 15.01 -7.64 33.68
N GLU A 304 15.36 -6.55 34.36
CA GLU A 304 15.48 -6.53 35.82
C GLU A 304 14.11 -6.65 36.54
N GLU A 305 13.02 -6.39 35.84
CA GLU A 305 11.64 -6.50 36.34
C GLU A 305 11.01 -7.87 36.02
N GLY A 306 11.72 -8.70 35.24
CA GLY A 306 11.28 -10.01 34.80
C GLY A 306 10.44 -9.96 33.52
N ASP A 307 10.40 -8.82 32.84
CA ASP A 307 9.68 -8.65 31.59
C ASP A 307 10.49 -9.23 30.43
N GLU A 308 9.79 -9.95 29.55
CA GLU A 308 10.41 -10.60 28.40
C GLU A 308 10.64 -9.59 27.26
N ILE A 309 11.90 -9.17 27.09
CA ILE A 309 12.31 -8.26 26.03
C ILE A 309 12.77 -9.06 24.80
N THR A 310 12.08 -8.83 23.69
CA THR A 310 12.49 -9.32 22.37
C THR A 310 13.14 -8.20 21.56
N VAL A 311 14.36 -8.45 21.08
CA VAL A 311 15.05 -7.57 20.14
C VAL A 311 15.28 -8.35 18.85
N ASP A 312 14.59 -7.96 17.78
CA ASP A 312 14.83 -8.46 16.42
C ASP A 312 15.43 -7.37 15.54
N GLU A 313 16.69 -7.56 15.17
CA GLU A 313 17.43 -6.63 14.30
C GLU A 313 17.30 -7.01 12.82
N ARG A 314 16.63 -8.11 12.49
CA ARG A 314 16.44 -8.57 11.11
C ARG A 314 15.34 -7.76 10.42
N LEU A 315 15.24 -7.94 9.11
CA LEU A 315 14.27 -7.26 8.26
C LEU A 315 13.56 -8.30 7.40
N GLU A 316 12.24 -8.31 7.47
CA GLU A 316 11.39 -9.07 6.56
C GLU A 316 11.15 -8.24 5.29
N LEU A 317 12.05 -8.40 4.31
CA LEU A 317 12.06 -7.61 3.08
C LEU A 317 11.23 -8.24 1.95
N HIS A 318 10.93 -9.52 2.06
CA HIS A 318 10.22 -10.26 1.04
C HIS A 318 8.80 -9.69 0.87
N HIS A 319 8.45 -9.28 -0.35
CA HIS A 319 7.20 -8.60 -0.68
C HIS A 319 6.89 -7.30 0.10
N ALA A 320 7.86 -6.74 0.84
CA ALA A 320 7.62 -5.51 1.60
C ALA A 320 7.27 -4.34 0.66
N PRO A 321 6.17 -3.62 0.90
CA PRO A 321 5.73 -2.52 0.03
C PRO A 321 6.65 -1.31 0.19
N VAL A 322 6.77 -0.49 -0.86
CA VAL A 322 7.66 0.69 -0.86
C VAL A 322 7.41 1.61 0.35
N PRO A 323 6.15 1.92 0.74
CA PRO A 323 5.90 2.75 1.90
C PRO A 323 6.48 2.18 3.20
N TRP A 324 6.41 0.86 3.39
CA TRP A 324 7.00 0.21 4.56
C TRP A 324 8.53 0.29 4.53
N LEU A 325 9.15 0.00 3.39
CA LEU A 325 10.60 0.06 3.20
C LEU A 325 11.15 1.46 3.50
N ILE A 326 10.48 2.51 3.01
CA ILE A 326 10.94 3.88 3.26
C ILE A 326 10.72 4.28 4.72
N ARG A 327 9.58 3.93 5.34
CA ARG A 327 9.36 4.18 6.77
C ARG A 327 10.46 3.54 7.62
N GLN A 328 10.80 2.29 7.34
CA GLN A 328 11.88 1.59 8.05
C GLN A 328 13.23 2.26 7.81
N ALA A 329 13.53 2.64 6.56
CA ALA A 329 14.79 3.31 6.24
C ALA A 329 14.91 4.68 6.90
N ARG A 330 13.82 5.43 7.02
CA ARG A 330 13.79 6.71 7.73
C ARG A 330 14.00 6.52 9.24
N ALA A 331 13.39 5.49 9.83
CA ALA A 331 13.60 5.16 11.23
C ALA A 331 15.06 4.81 11.51
N ASP A 332 15.63 3.89 10.73
CA ASP A 332 17.03 3.46 10.86
C ASP A 332 18.01 4.61 10.58
N TRP A 333 17.72 5.48 9.60
CA TRP A 333 18.52 6.67 9.33
C TRP A 333 18.51 7.65 10.49
N SER A 334 17.33 7.91 11.06
CA SER A 334 17.18 8.81 12.19
C SER A 334 17.96 8.29 13.39
N ALA A 335 17.81 7.01 13.72
CA ALA A 335 18.56 6.37 14.80
C ALA A 335 20.07 6.41 14.56
N LEU A 336 20.52 6.09 13.34
CA LEU A 336 21.93 6.13 12.97
C LEU A 336 22.54 7.53 13.12
N THR A 337 21.88 8.54 12.55
CA THR A 337 22.41 9.92 12.55
C THR A 337 22.45 10.50 13.96
N TRP A 338 21.44 10.26 14.78
CA TRP A 338 21.45 10.67 16.20
C TRP A 338 22.52 9.94 17.01
N LEU A 339 22.73 8.63 16.77
CA LEU A 339 23.79 7.88 17.45
C LEU A 339 25.19 8.37 17.08
N LEU A 340 25.41 8.67 15.80
CA LEU A 340 26.67 9.24 15.32
C LEU A 340 26.92 10.64 15.91
N TRP A 341 25.88 11.48 15.93
CA TRP A 341 25.95 12.81 16.55
C TRP A 341 26.25 12.73 18.04
N ALA A 342 25.56 11.84 18.77
CA ALA A 342 25.79 11.61 20.19
C ALA A 342 27.22 11.12 20.48
N ALA A 343 27.81 10.34 19.57
CA ALA A 343 29.19 9.91 19.67
C ALA A 343 30.22 11.01 19.32
N GLY A 344 29.78 12.16 18.81
CA GLY A 344 30.62 13.30 18.45
C GLY A 344 30.93 13.42 16.95
N ALA A 345 30.27 12.65 16.08
CA ALA A 345 30.45 12.78 14.64
C ALA A 345 29.60 13.94 14.08
N ASN A 346 30.12 14.60 13.07
CA ASN A 346 29.45 15.67 12.31
C ASN A 346 28.96 15.18 10.93
N GLY A 347 28.89 13.87 10.73
CA GLY A 347 28.52 13.23 9.48
C GLY A 347 28.57 11.70 9.56
N LEU A 348 28.48 11.05 8.40
CA LEU A 348 28.44 9.58 8.27
C LEU A 348 29.84 8.98 8.34
N THR A 349 30.48 9.07 9.49
CA THR A 349 31.82 8.50 9.73
C THR A 349 31.81 7.69 11.02
N LEU A 350 32.42 6.52 10.98
CA LEU A 350 32.53 5.66 12.16
C LEU A 350 33.37 6.39 13.23
N PRO A 351 32.85 6.61 14.45
CA PRO A 351 33.55 7.43 15.45
C PRO A 351 34.90 6.83 15.84
N ALA A 352 35.98 7.63 15.78
CA ALA A 352 37.32 7.22 16.23
C ALA A 352 37.47 7.21 17.76
N ARG A 353 36.71 8.09 18.44
CA ARG A 353 36.60 8.27 19.88
C ARG A 353 35.21 8.79 20.22
N LEU A 354 34.80 8.68 21.48
CA LEU A 354 33.57 9.32 21.98
C LEU A 354 33.90 10.77 22.36
N ALA A 355 33.23 11.72 21.73
CA ALA A 355 33.39 13.15 22.02
C ALA A 355 32.04 13.87 21.84
N PRO A 356 31.07 13.63 22.74
CA PRO A 356 29.70 14.12 22.58
C PRO A 356 29.65 15.64 22.48
N PRO A 357 28.72 16.20 21.70
CA PRO A 357 28.49 17.64 21.66
C PRO A 357 28.02 18.14 23.02
N LYS A 358 28.22 19.44 23.28
CA LYS A 358 27.81 20.06 24.56
C LYS A 358 26.29 19.95 24.78
N GLU A 359 25.57 19.93 23.66
CA GLU A 359 24.13 19.81 23.56
C GLU A 359 23.62 18.38 23.78
N PHE A 360 24.50 17.39 23.96
CA PHE A 360 24.12 15.97 24.10
C PHE A 360 23.06 15.73 25.17
N ALA A 361 23.27 16.29 26.37
CA ALA A 361 22.35 16.19 27.49
C ALA A 361 20.94 16.70 27.12
N GLY A 362 20.86 17.81 26.39
CA GLY A 362 19.60 18.39 25.93
C GLY A 362 18.92 17.55 24.86
N GLY A 363 19.69 17.02 23.92
CA GLY A 363 19.19 16.07 22.94
C GLY A 363 18.61 14.81 23.58
N ALA A 364 19.32 14.23 24.54
CA ALA A 364 18.86 13.04 25.25
C ALA A 364 17.56 13.29 26.03
N ASN A 365 17.48 14.40 26.78
CA ASN A 365 16.27 14.79 27.51
C ASN A 365 15.09 15.05 26.56
N ALA A 366 15.34 15.69 25.41
CA ALA A 366 14.29 15.93 24.41
C ALA A 366 13.76 14.63 23.78
N VAL A 367 14.59 13.60 23.64
CA VAL A 367 14.17 12.27 23.17
C VAL A 367 13.37 11.55 24.26
N LEU A 368 13.85 11.53 25.51
CA LEU A 368 13.14 10.92 26.63
C LEU A 368 11.75 11.54 26.83
N ALA A 369 11.65 12.88 26.84
CA ALA A 369 10.36 13.57 26.94
C ALA A 369 9.41 13.32 25.76
N LYS A 370 9.93 12.92 24.59
CA LYS A 370 9.10 12.49 23.45
C LYS A 370 8.62 11.05 23.65
N LEU A 371 9.50 10.17 24.12
CA LEU A 371 9.16 8.78 24.42
C LEU A 371 8.11 8.70 25.53
N ASP A 372 8.28 9.47 26.61
CA ASP A 372 7.32 9.54 27.72
C ASP A 372 5.93 9.92 27.23
N ARG A 373 5.82 10.92 26.33
CA ARG A 373 4.56 11.32 25.71
C ARG A 373 3.94 10.27 24.80
N CYS A 374 4.75 9.36 24.26
CA CYS A 374 4.26 8.25 23.44
C CYS A 374 3.88 7.03 24.27
N SER A 375 4.44 6.88 25.48
CA SER A 375 4.12 5.79 26.42
C SER A 375 3.02 6.18 27.42
N SER A 376 2.80 7.46 27.66
CA SER A 376 1.69 7.95 28.47
C SER A 376 0.41 7.92 27.63
N ASP A 377 -0.27 6.77 27.59
CA ASP A 377 -1.73 6.69 27.38
C ASP A 377 -2.44 7.33 28.60
N GLU A 378 -2.18 8.60 28.88
CA GLU A 378 -3.10 9.43 29.64
C GLU A 378 -4.08 10.03 28.63
N SER A 379 -5.16 9.29 28.43
CA SER A 379 -6.41 9.79 27.89
C SER A 379 -6.91 10.98 28.72
N GLU A 380 -6.85 12.18 28.14
CA GLU A 380 -7.84 13.24 28.31
C GLU A 380 -8.26 13.83 26.95
#